data_AF-A0A6V6ZCI4-F1
#
_entry.id   AF-A0A6V6ZCI4-F1
#
_cell.length_a   1.000
_cell.length_b   1.000
_cell.length_c   1.000
_cell.angle_alpha   90.00
_cell.angle_beta   90.00
_cell.angle_gamma   90.00
#
_symmetry.space_group_name_H-M   'P 1'
#
loop_
_entity.id
_entity.type
_entity.pdbx_description
1 polymer ?
#
loop_
_entity_poly.entity_id
_entity_poly.type
_entity_poly.pdbx_seq_one_letter_code
_entity_poly.pdbx_strand_id
1 'polypeptide(L)'
;MLDQLTQLVQQFGEEAVVKNNAVPNEHNQEIIKETGNSIFSGLQKIASEGGVEQLAGLFQEKTIDSSNPVVQQLTQQLSGNLGEKFGLNTDTSSNVAASLIPQVLNSLVNKAKDPKDGSFQISDIVNAISGNSGQATNIMDTISKYGVQFGLDQNADGKLDVGDVMVIAKSGGLSGFFGRLFKK
;
A
#
# COMPACT_ATOMS: atom_id res chain seq x y z
N MET A 1 5.29 -1.34 9.64
CA MET A 1 4.27 -1.35 8.57
C MET A 1 2.86 -1.41 9.13
N LEU A 2 2.45 -2.49 9.81
CA LEU A 2 1.08 -2.61 10.34
C LEU A 2 0.66 -1.42 11.22
N ASP A 3 1.50 -1.03 12.19
CA ASP A 3 1.22 0.13 13.06
C ASP A 3 1.03 1.43 12.27
N GLN A 4 1.84 1.65 11.24
CA GLN A 4 1.76 2.83 10.38
C GLN A 4 0.46 2.82 9.57
N LEU A 5 0.05 1.64 9.11
CA LEU A 5 -1.21 1.49 8.40
C LEU A 5 -2.41 1.70 9.34
N THR A 6 -2.36 1.20 10.58
CA THR A 6 -3.37 1.51 11.61
C THR A 6 -3.45 3.01 11.89
N GLN A 7 -2.32 3.73 11.91
CA GLN A 7 -2.32 5.19 12.03
C GLN A 7 -3.01 5.88 10.86
N LEU A 8 -2.79 5.41 9.62
CA LEU A 8 -3.53 5.92 8.46
C LEU A 8 -5.04 5.66 8.60
N VAL A 9 -5.44 4.46 9.00
CA VAL A 9 -6.86 4.16 9.23
C VAL A 9 -7.43 5.08 10.30
N GLN A 10 -6.72 5.31 11.39
CA GLN A 10 -7.17 6.21 12.45
C GLN A 10 -7.41 7.63 11.94
N GLN A 11 -6.60 8.11 10.98
CA GLN A 11 -6.77 9.43 10.35
C GLN A 11 -8.07 9.53 9.54
N PHE A 12 -8.54 8.43 8.94
CA PHE A 12 -9.77 8.41 8.11
C PHE A 12 -10.98 7.79 8.85
N GLY A 13 -10.77 7.21 10.03
CA GLY A 13 -11.76 6.47 10.81
C GLY A 13 -12.82 7.32 11.49
N GLU A 14 -12.65 8.64 11.57
CA GLU A 14 -13.55 9.50 12.33
C GLU A 14 -14.99 9.47 11.79
N GLU A 15 -15.19 9.62 10.48
CA GLU A 15 -16.53 9.64 9.90
C GLU A 15 -17.12 8.23 9.77
N ALA A 16 -16.33 7.29 9.26
CA ALA A 16 -16.79 5.95 8.95
C ALA A 16 -17.07 5.08 10.20
N VAL A 17 -16.33 5.32 11.29
CA VAL A 17 -16.35 4.50 12.50
C VAL A 17 -16.85 5.31 13.69
N VAL A 18 -16.19 6.42 14.02
CA VAL A 18 -16.44 7.13 15.30
C VAL A 18 -17.78 7.89 15.30
N LYS A 19 -18.14 8.54 14.19
CA LYS A 19 -19.40 9.28 14.03
C LYS A 19 -20.52 8.43 13.46
N ASN A 20 -20.28 7.14 13.22
CA ASN A 20 -21.25 6.25 12.61
C ASN A 20 -22.12 5.57 13.68
N ASN A 21 -23.37 6.01 13.81
CA ASN A 21 -24.31 5.47 14.80
C ASN A 21 -24.65 3.99 14.63
N ALA A 22 -24.37 3.40 13.45
CA ALA A 22 -24.56 1.97 13.21
C ALA A 22 -23.37 1.13 13.73
N VAL A 23 -22.27 1.78 14.12
CA VAL A 23 -21.10 1.14 14.73
C VAL A 23 -21.17 1.34 16.26
N PRO A 24 -21.14 0.27 17.07
CA PRO A 24 -21.08 0.40 18.52
C PRO A 24 -19.77 1.09 18.94
N ASN A 25 -19.89 2.16 19.72
CA ASN A 25 -18.74 2.98 20.09
C ASN A 25 -17.66 2.22 20.86
N GLU A 26 -18.03 1.17 21.62
CA GLU A 26 -17.06 0.29 22.27
C GLU A 26 -16.09 -0.40 21.30
N HIS A 27 -16.49 -0.61 20.04
CA HIS A 27 -15.68 -1.29 19.03
C HIS A 27 -14.86 -0.33 18.15
N ASN A 28 -14.98 0.99 18.32
CA ASN A 28 -14.35 1.96 17.40
C ASN A 28 -12.84 1.74 17.26
N GLN A 29 -12.12 1.56 18.37
CA GLN A 29 -10.66 1.34 18.33
C GLN A 29 -10.30 -0.03 17.73
N GLU A 30 -11.11 -1.04 18.00
CA GLU A 30 -10.90 -2.41 17.53
C GLU A 30 -11.16 -2.51 16.02
N ILE A 31 -12.19 -1.83 15.52
CA ILE A 31 -12.52 -1.72 14.10
C ILE A 31 -11.41 -0.98 13.34
N ILE A 32 -10.87 0.12 13.90
CA ILE A 32 -9.72 0.82 13.32
C ILE A 32 -8.52 -0.13 13.21
N LYS A 33 -8.21 -0.87 14.27
CA LYS A 33 -7.11 -1.84 14.28
C LYS A 33 -7.35 -2.98 13.29
N GLU A 34 -8.56 -3.53 13.26
CA GLU A 34 -8.94 -4.62 12.36
C GLU A 34 -8.92 -4.20 10.89
N THR A 35 -9.33 -2.96 10.59
CA THR A 35 -9.24 -2.39 9.25
C THR A 35 -7.79 -2.35 8.79
N GLY A 36 -6.86 -1.91 9.65
CA GLY A 36 -5.43 -1.94 9.35
C GLY A 36 -4.92 -3.36 9.12
N ASN A 37 -5.29 -4.30 10.00
CA ASN A 37 -4.93 -5.71 9.84
C ASN A 37 -5.45 -6.32 8.53
N SER A 38 -6.71 -6.03 8.18
CA SER A 38 -7.37 -6.57 6.99
C SER A 38 -6.76 -6.05 5.70
N ILE A 39 -6.46 -4.75 5.63
CA ILE A 39 -5.75 -4.18 4.49
C ILE A 39 -4.37 -4.85 4.35
N PHE A 40 -3.62 -4.96 5.45
CA PHE A 40 -2.29 -5.57 5.42
C PHE A 40 -2.34 -7.03 4.95
N SER A 41 -3.19 -7.84 5.58
CA SER A 41 -3.32 -9.26 5.25
C SER A 41 -3.89 -9.49 3.86
N GLY A 42 -4.81 -8.63 3.41
CA GLY A 42 -5.39 -8.71 2.07
C GLY A 42 -4.36 -8.36 0.99
N LEU A 43 -3.51 -7.36 1.21
CA LEU A 43 -2.39 -7.05 0.30
C LEU A 43 -1.39 -8.22 0.23
N GLN A 44 -1.04 -8.82 1.39
CA GLN A 44 -0.21 -10.03 1.45
C GLN A 44 -0.82 -11.20 0.69
N LYS A 45 -2.13 -11.42 0.85
CA LYS A 45 -2.88 -12.47 0.17
C LYS A 45 -2.85 -12.27 -1.34
N ILE A 46 -3.15 -11.05 -1.82
CA ILE A 46 -3.12 -10.72 -3.25
C ILE A 46 -1.73 -11.01 -3.83
N ALA A 47 -0.65 -10.57 -3.17
CA ALA A 47 0.71 -10.85 -3.63
C ALA A 47 0.99 -12.36 -3.69
N SER A 48 0.60 -13.09 -2.64
CA SER A 48 0.80 -14.53 -2.53
C SER A 48 0.00 -15.37 -3.52
N GLU A 49 -1.12 -14.84 -4.00
CA GLU A 49 -1.95 -15.44 -5.05
C GLU A 49 -1.51 -15.02 -6.46
N GLY A 50 -0.35 -14.36 -6.60
CA GLY A 50 0.20 -13.95 -7.89
C GLY A 50 -0.29 -12.59 -8.39
N GLY A 51 -1.04 -11.84 -7.58
CA GLY A 51 -1.57 -10.51 -7.90
C GLY A 51 -0.55 -9.37 -7.85
N VAL A 52 0.76 -9.66 -7.98
CA VAL A 52 1.83 -8.66 -7.91
C VAL A 52 1.67 -7.58 -8.99
N GLU A 53 1.19 -7.93 -10.18
CA GLU A 53 0.90 -6.95 -11.24
C GLU A 53 -0.27 -6.03 -10.87
N GLN A 54 -1.30 -6.54 -10.19
CA GLN A 54 -2.43 -5.72 -9.72
C GLN A 54 -1.98 -4.73 -8.64
N LEU A 55 -1.11 -5.19 -7.74
CA LEU A 55 -0.50 -4.32 -6.73
C LEU A 55 0.40 -3.26 -7.38
N ALA A 56 1.22 -3.63 -8.36
CA ALA A 56 2.02 -2.65 -9.09
C ALA A 56 1.14 -1.62 -9.82
N GLY A 57 0.02 -2.04 -10.41
CA GLY A 57 -0.97 -1.16 -11.01
C GLY A 57 -1.59 -0.19 -10.00
N LEU A 58 -1.99 -0.68 -8.82
CA LEU A 58 -2.47 0.15 -7.72
C LEU A 58 -1.48 1.25 -7.35
N PHE A 59 -0.19 0.89 -7.22
CA PHE A 59 0.86 1.86 -6.91
C PHE A 59 1.15 2.83 -8.07
N GLN A 60 0.63 2.62 -9.27
CA GLN A 60 0.77 3.57 -10.38
C GLN A 60 -0.42 4.52 -10.50
N GLU A 61 -1.57 4.15 -9.96
CA GLU A 61 -2.76 4.99 -10.00
C GLU A 61 -2.52 6.34 -9.31
N LYS A 62 -3.11 7.39 -9.91
CA LYS A 62 -3.13 8.74 -9.33
C LYS A 62 -4.24 8.88 -8.30
N THR A 63 -5.34 8.16 -8.51
CA THR A 63 -6.51 8.13 -7.65
C THR A 63 -6.96 6.69 -7.56
N ILE A 64 -7.06 6.18 -6.34
CA ILE A 64 -7.53 4.83 -6.04
C ILE A 64 -9.00 4.92 -5.62
N ASP A 65 -9.89 4.25 -6.32
CA ASP A 65 -11.32 4.24 -6.03
C ASP A 65 -11.92 2.83 -6.07
N SER A 66 -13.24 2.72 -5.87
CA SER A 66 -13.96 1.45 -5.82
C SER A 66 -13.97 0.66 -7.13
N SER A 67 -13.54 1.26 -8.26
CA SER A 67 -13.37 0.55 -9.52
C SER A 67 -12.09 -0.30 -9.55
N ASN A 68 -11.12 -0.01 -8.67
CA ASN A 68 -9.87 -0.75 -8.62
C ASN A 68 -10.10 -2.19 -8.07
N PRO A 69 -9.60 -3.24 -8.74
CA PRO A 69 -9.81 -4.62 -8.30
C PRO A 69 -9.26 -4.93 -6.90
N VAL A 70 -8.10 -4.35 -6.54
CA VAL A 70 -7.51 -4.50 -5.21
C VAL A 70 -8.41 -3.87 -4.15
N VAL A 71 -8.97 -2.68 -4.44
CA VAL A 71 -9.94 -2.02 -3.55
C VAL A 71 -11.17 -2.91 -3.34
N GLN A 72 -11.71 -3.51 -4.39
CA GLN A 72 -12.87 -4.39 -4.29
C GLN A 72 -12.59 -5.63 -3.43
N GLN A 73 -11.45 -6.29 -3.65
CA GLN A 73 -11.05 -7.46 -2.87
C GLN A 73 -10.88 -7.12 -1.38
N LEU A 74 -10.19 -6.01 -1.08
CA LEU A 74 -9.97 -5.56 0.28
C LEU A 74 -11.27 -5.11 0.97
N THR A 75 -12.18 -4.49 0.21
CA THR A 75 -13.51 -4.09 0.71
C THR A 75 -14.34 -5.31 1.09
N GLN A 76 -14.36 -6.34 0.24
CA GLN A 76 -15.07 -7.60 0.52
C GLN A 76 -14.50 -8.29 1.76
N GLN A 77 -13.17 -8.40 1.85
CA GLN A 77 -12.50 -9.04 2.98
C GLN A 77 -12.78 -8.29 4.29
N LEU A 78 -12.62 -6.96 4.29
CA LEU A 78 -12.89 -6.16 5.48
C LEU A 78 -14.35 -6.22 5.89
N SER A 79 -15.29 -6.10 4.95
CA SER A 79 -16.72 -6.19 5.25
C SER A 79 -17.06 -7.53 5.92
N GLY A 80 -16.51 -8.65 5.42
CA GLY A 80 -16.63 -9.96 6.04
C GLY A 80 -16.07 -9.99 7.47
N ASN A 81 -14.83 -9.55 7.65
CA ASN A 81 -14.18 -9.51 8.97
C ASN A 81 -14.96 -8.66 9.98
N LEU A 82 -15.51 -7.52 9.56
CA LEU A 82 -16.27 -6.63 10.44
C LEU A 82 -17.59 -7.27 10.88
N GLY A 83 -18.28 -7.95 9.96
CA GLY A 83 -19.50 -8.69 10.29
C GLY A 83 -19.23 -9.86 11.23
N GLU A 84 -18.19 -10.66 10.94
CA GLU A 84 -17.85 -11.83 11.74
C GLU A 84 -17.33 -11.49 13.14
N LYS A 85 -16.47 -10.47 13.27
CA LYS A 85 -15.80 -10.14 14.54
C LYS A 85 -16.58 -9.21 15.45
N PHE A 86 -17.32 -8.27 14.88
CA PHE A 86 -18.00 -7.22 15.63
C PHE A 86 -19.53 -7.30 15.51
N GLY A 87 -20.06 -8.31 14.82
CA GLY A 87 -21.51 -8.49 14.65
C GLY A 87 -22.17 -7.38 13.85
N LEU A 88 -21.41 -6.61 13.06
CA LEU A 88 -21.95 -5.57 12.20
C LEU A 88 -22.78 -6.20 11.07
N ASN A 89 -23.92 -5.58 10.75
CA ASN A 89 -24.71 -6.02 9.61
C ASN A 89 -23.98 -5.74 8.28
N THR A 90 -24.34 -6.48 7.23
CA THR A 90 -23.68 -6.43 5.91
C THR A 90 -23.59 -5.01 5.35
N ASP A 91 -24.65 -4.21 5.48
CA ASP A 91 -24.69 -2.85 4.94
C ASP A 91 -23.71 -1.94 5.69
N THR A 92 -23.69 -2.02 7.02
CA THR A 92 -22.79 -1.22 7.87
C THR A 92 -21.34 -1.60 7.61
N SER A 93 -21.02 -2.90 7.62
CA SER A 93 -19.68 -3.41 7.32
C SER A 93 -19.18 -2.98 5.94
N SER A 94 -20.05 -3.06 4.93
CA SER A 94 -19.71 -2.68 3.56
C SER A 94 -19.50 -1.17 3.43
N ASN A 95 -20.30 -0.35 4.10
CA ASN A 95 -20.16 1.10 4.10
C ASN A 95 -18.87 1.55 4.82
N VAL A 96 -18.54 0.94 5.96
CA VAL A 96 -17.27 1.18 6.67
C VAL A 96 -16.09 0.81 5.77
N ALA A 97 -16.13 -0.36 5.13
CA ALA A 97 -15.06 -0.80 4.24
C ALA A 97 -14.92 0.10 3.00
N ALA A 98 -16.02 0.39 2.32
CA ALA A 98 -16.03 1.19 1.09
C ALA A 98 -15.58 2.65 1.32
N SER A 99 -15.77 3.18 2.52
CA SER A 99 -15.28 4.52 2.88
C SER A 99 -13.81 4.53 3.29
N LEU A 100 -13.34 3.54 4.03
CA LEU A 100 -11.97 3.53 4.57
C LEU A 100 -10.92 3.01 3.58
N ILE A 101 -11.21 1.91 2.87
CA ILE A 101 -10.21 1.24 2.02
C ILE A 101 -9.64 2.20 0.96
N PRO A 102 -10.45 2.93 0.17
CA PRO A 102 -9.89 3.81 -0.87
C PRO A 102 -9.05 4.94 -0.26
N GLN A 103 -9.48 5.53 0.87
CA GLN A 103 -8.77 6.64 1.51
C GLN A 103 -7.41 6.19 2.06
N VAL A 104 -7.38 5.05 2.76
CA VAL A 104 -6.16 4.50 3.33
C VAL A 104 -5.18 4.10 2.23
N LEU A 105 -5.64 3.48 1.15
CA LEU A 105 -4.78 3.11 0.02
C LEU A 105 -4.26 4.32 -0.76
N ASN A 106 -5.10 5.35 -1.00
CA ASN A 106 -4.63 6.60 -1.58
C ASN A 106 -3.53 7.22 -0.72
N SER A 107 -3.74 7.30 0.60
CA SER A 107 -2.74 7.84 1.50
C SER A 107 -1.47 7.00 1.54
N LEU A 108 -1.58 5.67 1.54
CA LEU A 108 -0.45 4.75 1.50
C LEU A 108 0.38 4.98 0.23
N VAL A 109 -0.26 4.97 -0.95
CA VAL A 109 0.42 5.12 -2.24
C VAL A 109 1.03 6.52 -2.38
N ASN A 110 0.32 7.57 -1.97
CA ASN A 110 0.85 8.93 -2.02
C ASN A 110 2.06 9.10 -1.11
N LYS A 111 2.02 8.57 0.12
CA LYS A 111 3.16 8.60 1.04
C LYS A 111 4.32 7.76 0.53
N ALA A 112 4.05 6.58 -0.03
CA ALA A 112 5.07 5.72 -0.62
C ALA A 112 5.82 6.35 -1.80
N LYS A 113 5.15 7.26 -2.53
CA LYS A 113 5.72 8.01 -3.65
C LYS A 113 6.42 9.30 -3.25
N ASP A 114 6.21 9.79 -2.02
CA ASP A 114 6.77 11.07 -1.59
C ASP A 114 8.20 10.88 -1.06
N PRO A 115 9.23 11.37 -1.78
CA PRO A 115 10.62 11.24 -1.33
C PRO A 115 10.91 12.03 -0.04
N LYS A 116 10.01 12.94 0.37
CA LYS A 116 10.13 13.70 1.61
C LYS A 116 9.43 13.04 2.78
N ASP A 117 8.58 12.02 2.54
CA ASP A 117 7.86 11.28 3.57
C ASP A 117 8.43 9.86 3.71
N GLY A 118 9.40 9.71 4.61
CA GLY A 118 9.98 8.40 4.92
C GLY A 118 9.09 7.46 5.72
N SER A 119 7.82 7.83 6.01
CA SER A 119 6.92 6.95 6.76
C SER A 119 6.52 5.70 6.00
N PHE A 120 6.48 5.76 4.67
CA PHE A 120 6.22 4.60 3.83
C PHE A 120 7.27 4.55 2.73
N GLN A 121 8.16 3.57 2.78
CA GLN A 121 9.07 3.30 1.67
C GLN A 121 8.53 2.14 0.84
N ILE A 122 8.61 2.25 -0.49
CA ILE A 122 8.17 1.19 -1.40
C ILE A 122 8.90 -0.13 -1.09
N SER A 123 10.20 -0.07 -0.77
CA SER A 123 10.98 -1.24 -0.36
C SER A 123 10.40 -1.94 0.88
N ASP A 124 10.01 -1.17 1.89
CA ASP A 124 9.47 -1.70 3.14
C ASP A 124 8.08 -2.31 2.93
N ILE A 125 7.27 -1.68 2.08
CA ILE A 125 5.97 -2.19 1.69
C ILE A 125 6.12 -3.51 0.94
N VAL A 126 6.99 -3.55 -0.07
CA VAL A 126 7.26 -4.76 -0.85
C VAL A 126 7.73 -5.88 0.07
N ASN A 127 8.69 -5.62 0.97
CA ASN A 127 9.19 -6.59 1.94
C ASN A 127 8.09 -7.09 2.90
N ALA A 128 7.24 -6.18 3.37
CA ALA A 128 6.17 -6.53 4.29
C ALA A 128 5.06 -7.36 3.62
N ILE A 129 4.76 -7.08 2.35
CA ILE A 129 3.72 -7.76 1.58
C ILE A 129 4.20 -9.11 1.05
N SER A 130 5.42 -9.17 0.51
CA SER A 130 5.97 -10.41 -0.06
C SER A 130 6.24 -11.46 1.01
N GLY A 131 6.54 -11.02 2.24
CA GLY A 131 7.06 -11.89 3.29
C GLY A 131 8.32 -12.62 2.82
N ASN A 132 8.88 -13.48 3.66
CA ASN A 132 10.05 -14.30 3.29
C ASN A 132 9.77 -15.34 2.17
N SER A 133 8.75 -15.15 1.34
CA SER A 133 8.31 -16.09 0.31
C SER A 133 9.13 -15.91 -0.97
N GLY A 134 9.32 -17.02 -1.71
CA GLY A 134 10.08 -17.06 -2.97
C GLY A 134 9.48 -16.26 -4.14
N GLN A 135 8.62 -15.28 -3.86
CA GLN A 135 8.05 -14.32 -4.82
C GLN A 135 9.08 -13.29 -5.30
N ALA A 136 10.32 -13.34 -4.82
CA ALA A 136 11.41 -12.45 -5.22
C ALA A 136 11.59 -12.38 -6.74
N THR A 137 11.38 -13.47 -7.49
CA THR A 137 11.44 -13.48 -8.95
C THR A 137 10.32 -12.66 -9.61
N ASN A 138 9.07 -12.86 -9.20
CA ASN A 138 7.94 -12.10 -9.75
C ASN A 138 8.02 -10.61 -9.38
N ILE A 139 8.54 -10.33 -8.19
CA ILE A 139 8.81 -8.96 -7.73
C ILE A 139 9.94 -8.35 -8.55
N MET A 140 11.03 -9.09 -8.84
CA MET A 140 12.13 -8.62 -9.68
C MET A 140 11.67 -8.31 -11.11
N ASP A 141 10.82 -9.14 -11.69
CA ASP A 141 10.24 -8.90 -13.02
C ASP A 141 9.34 -7.66 -13.01
N THR A 142 8.53 -7.51 -11.95
CA THR A 142 7.66 -6.33 -11.76
C THR A 142 8.48 -5.06 -11.55
N ILE A 143 9.53 -5.11 -10.73
CA ILE A 143 10.47 -4.00 -10.54
C ILE A 143 11.13 -3.67 -11.87
N SER A 144 11.55 -4.65 -12.66
CA SER A 144 12.15 -4.41 -13.98
C SER A 144 11.17 -3.75 -14.96
N LYS A 145 9.89 -4.16 -14.91
CA LYS A 145 8.81 -3.64 -15.76
C LYS A 145 8.34 -2.24 -15.37
N TYR A 146 8.26 -1.93 -14.07
CA TYR A 146 7.69 -0.68 -13.56
C TYR A 146 8.69 0.25 -12.88
N GLY A 147 9.91 -0.20 -12.61
CA GLY A 147 10.92 0.55 -11.87
C GLY A 147 11.44 1.78 -12.62
N VAL A 148 11.36 1.79 -13.96
CA VAL A 148 11.53 3.01 -14.77
C VAL A 148 10.56 4.11 -14.30
N GLN A 149 9.30 3.75 -14.06
CA GLN A 149 8.25 4.66 -13.63
C GLN A 149 8.38 5.06 -12.15
N PHE A 150 9.15 4.31 -11.36
CA PHE A 150 9.54 4.66 -9.99
C PHE A 150 10.84 5.48 -9.93
N GLY A 151 11.37 5.96 -11.07
CA GLY A 151 12.58 6.79 -11.12
C GLY A 151 13.87 6.02 -10.87
N LEU A 152 13.85 4.69 -11.03
CA LEU A 152 15.04 3.85 -10.94
C LEU A 152 15.86 3.86 -12.25
N ASP A 153 15.24 4.30 -13.35
CA ASP A 153 15.91 4.60 -14.62
C ASP A 153 16.71 5.90 -14.48
N GLN A 154 18.00 5.76 -14.20
CA GLN A 154 18.92 6.86 -13.91
C GLN A 154 19.52 7.45 -15.19
N ASN A 155 19.57 6.68 -16.27
CA ASN A 155 20.10 7.12 -17.55
C ASN A 155 19.01 7.64 -18.51
N ALA A 156 17.74 7.54 -18.12
CA ALA A 156 16.54 7.92 -18.85
C ALA A 156 16.38 7.20 -20.21
N ASP A 157 16.89 5.96 -20.32
CA ASP A 157 16.83 5.18 -21.56
C ASP A 157 15.56 4.29 -21.66
N GLY A 158 14.71 4.36 -20.64
CA GLY A 158 13.45 3.63 -20.58
C GLY A 158 13.61 2.16 -20.19
N LYS A 159 14.78 1.74 -19.72
CA LYS A 159 15.05 0.39 -19.22
C LYS A 159 15.61 0.44 -17.81
N LEU A 160 15.60 -0.71 -17.16
CA LEU A 160 16.34 -0.93 -15.93
C LEU A 160 17.44 -1.94 -16.21
N ASP A 161 18.64 -1.43 -16.46
CA ASP A 161 19.79 -2.27 -16.78
C ASP A 161 21.10 -1.78 -16.14
N VAL A 162 22.20 -2.37 -16.59
CA VAL A 162 23.54 -2.08 -16.05
C VAL A 162 23.95 -0.62 -16.32
N GLY A 163 23.34 0.03 -17.32
CA GLY A 163 23.50 1.44 -17.62
C GLY A 163 23.10 2.33 -16.44
N ASP A 164 21.99 2.03 -15.77
CA ASP A 164 21.53 2.77 -14.58
C ASP A 164 22.50 2.62 -13.42
N VAL A 165 22.92 1.38 -13.16
CA VAL A 165 23.92 1.07 -12.12
C VAL A 165 25.24 1.78 -12.40
N MET A 166 25.63 1.88 -13.67
CA MET A 166 26.84 2.60 -14.09
C MET A 166 26.71 4.11 -13.85
N VAL A 167 25.53 4.70 -14.06
CA VAL A 167 25.26 6.11 -13.73
C VAL A 167 25.37 6.35 -12.23
N ILE A 168 24.82 5.46 -11.40
CA ILE A 168 24.95 5.53 -9.93
C ILE A 168 26.42 5.39 -9.52
N ALA A 169 27.14 4.42 -10.05
CA ALA A 169 28.55 4.19 -9.76
C ALA A 169 29.42 5.40 -10.16
N LYS A 170 29.19 5.97 -11.36
CA LYS A 170 29.92 7.15 -11.85
C LYS A 170 29.55 8.44 -11.11
N SER A 171 28.34 8.54 -10.58
CA SER A 171 27.89 9.72 -9.81
C SER A 171 28.32 9.71 -8.33
N GLY A 172 29.20 8.78 -7.93
CA GLY A 172 29.76 8.70 -6.57
C GLY A 172 29.25 7.51 -5.75
N GLY A 173 28.69 6.49 -6.41
CA GLY A 173 28.11 5.32 -5.75
C GLY A 173 26.87 5.65 -4.92
N LEU A 174 26.46 4.74 -4.04
CA LEU A 174 25.29 4.93 -3.16
C LEU A 174 25.39 6.25 -2.37
N SER A 175 26.59 6.71 -2.02
CA SER A 175 26.80 8.00 -1.33
C SER A 175 26.36 9.22 -2.14
N GLY A 176 26.48 9.17 -3.48
CA GLY A 176 25.99 10.22 -4.38
C GLY A 176 24.47 10.17 -4.56
N PHE A 177 23.88 8.97 -4.52
CA PHE A 177 22.43 8.77 -4.54
C PHE A 177 21.77 9.27 -3.25
N PHE A 178 22.28 8.87 -2.07
CA PHE A 178 21.89 9.44 -0.78
C PHE A 178 22.20 10.96 -0.73
N GLY A 179 23.30 11.41 -1.31
CA GLY A 179 23.62 12.85 -1.39
C GLY A 179 22.59 13.67 -2.18
N ARG A 180 22.01 13.13 -3.26
CA ARG A 180 20.96 13.79 -4.07
C ARG A 180 19.56 13.61 -3.49
N LEU A 181 19.24 12.45 -2.94
CA LEU A 181 17.93 12.19 -2.32
C LEU A 181 17.68 13.10 -1.10
N PHE A 182 18.76 13.51 -0.41
CA PHE A 182 18.70 14.37 0.77
C PHE A 182 19.09 15.84 0.50
N LYS A 183 19.48 16.20 -0.72
CA LYS A 183 19.66 17.60 -1.13
C LYS A 183 18.36 18.13 -1.71
N LYS A 184 17.68 18.96 -0.91
CA LYS A 184 16.45 19.69 -1.25
C LYS A 184 16.48 20.38 -2.62
#